data_AF-A0ABD6MJX9-F1
#
_entry.id   AF-A0ABD6MJX9-F1
#
_cell.length_a   1.000
_cell.length_b   1.000
_cell.length_c   1.000
_cell.angle_alpha   90.00
_cell.angle_beta   90.00
_cell.angle_gamma   90.00
#
_symmetry.space_group_name_H-M   'P 1'
#
loop_
_entity.id
_entity.type
_entity.pdbx_description
1 polymer ?
#
loop_
_entity_poly.entity_id
_entity_poly.type
_entity_poly.pdbx_seq_one_letter_code
_entity_poly.pdbx_strand_id
1 'polypeptide(L)'
;MKIRRLTQALTFPAALAILLTTGTSAQAHYVYYAQQAWSNSDSSLCLWNYAETSHGSNGGGYFKGEARSQADVDLNPFDCILPWERNQGDLGEFLIIYKWYVNSQGDGSWLQCEKPDDWHFNSEPATTFVLWGRAPAEPLCGAGWYGIHNIAVMRDGGVWVGKESVNWSGQHLLPDTSRVSTVRGAAPAAPKWATEKGLNKMPSKVAQVGRDGKLITDRNGNQVMVDTAPPELDEKNAAAGGKRTTTTDEYGNVTETVFIDF
;
A
#
# COMPACT_ATOMS: atom_id res chain seq x y z
N MET A 1 -36.10 -44.68 32.42
CA MET A 1 -36.95 -44.83 31.22
C MET A 1 -37.62 -43.48 30.94
N LYS A 2 -37.50 -42.94 29.70
CA LYS A 2 -38.04 -41.65 29.15
C LYS A 2 -37.36 -40.37 29.69
N ILE A 3 -36.46 -39.67 28.99
CA ILE A 3 -36.44 -38.92 27.70
C ILE A 3 -37.36 -37.67 27.66
N ARG A 4 -36.72 -36.52 27.32
CA ARG A 4 -37.20 -35.22 26.76
C ARG A 4 -37.42 -34.10 27.79
N ARG A 5 -37.05 -32.83 27.55
CA ARG A 5 -36.21 -32.10 26.58
C ARG A 5 -36.29 -30.61 26.98
N LEU A 6 -35.26 -29.84 26.61
CA LEU A 6 -35.27 -28.37 26.40
C LEU A 6 -35.58 -27.45 27.60
N THR A 7 -34.59 -26.68 28.03
CA THR A 7 -34.47 -25.29 27.55
C THR A 7 -33.02 -24.82 27.66
N GLN A 8 -32.40 -24.56 26.51
CA GLN A 8 -31.17 -23.79 26.38
C GLN A 8 -31.48 -22.34 26.80
N ALA A 9 -30.83 -21.86 27.85
CA ALA A 9 -30.58 -20.43 28.02
C ALA A 9 -29.12 -20.19 27.60
N LEU A 10 -28.92 -19.98 26.30
CA LEU A 10 -27.65 -19.59 25.70
C LEU A 10 -27.30 -18.16 26.17
N THR A 11 -26.56 -18.07 27.26
CA THR A 11 -25.82 -16.87 27.65
C THR A 11 -24.44 -16.92 27.00
N PHE A 12 -24.29 -16.29 25.84
CA PHE A 12 -23.01 -15.75 25.34
C PHE A 12 -23.29 -14.56 24.41
N PRO A 13 -23.48 -13.34 24.93
CA PRO A 13 -23.41 -12.12 24.13
C PRO A 13 -21.97 -11.61 24.20
N ALA A 14 -21.04 -12.19 23.43
CA ALA A 14 -19.66 -11.70 23.38
C ALA A 14 -18.86 -12.11 22.13
N ALA A 15 -19.52 -12.41 21.00
CA ALA A 15 -18.83 -12.77 19.75
C ALA A 15 -19.29 -11.97 18.51
N LEU A 16 -20.07 -10.90 18.71
CA LEU A 16 -20.69 -10.14 17.61
C LEU A 16 -20.24 -8.68 17.50
N ALA A 17 -19.11 -8.29 18.13
CA ALA A 17 -18.67 -6.89 18.17
C ALA A 17 -17.17 -6.66 17.89
N ILE A 18 -16.46 -7.64 17.34
CA ILE A 18 -15.09 -7.46 16.81
C ILE A 18 -14.98 -8.16 15.45
N LEU A 19 -15.88 -7.81 14.53
CA LEU A 19 -15.77 -8.09 13.09
C LEU A 19 -15.87 -6.79 12.28
N LEU A 20 -15.65 -5.65 12.92
CA LEU A 20 -15.52 -4.37 12.26
C LEU A 20 -14.06 -4.20 11.83
N THR A 21 -13.88 -4.27 10.51
CA THR A 21 -12.71 -3.91 9.69
C THR A 21 -11.59 -4.95 9.57
N THR A 22 -11.91 -6.15 9.08
CA THR A 22 -11.00 -6.78 8.11
C THR A 22 -11.14 -5.99 6.81
N GLY A 23 -10.24 -5.04 6.58
CA GLY A 23 -10.24 -4.16 5.42
C GLY A 23 -9.88 -4.91 4.14
N THR A 24 -10.79 -5.74 3.64
CA THR A 24 -10.71 -6.25 2.28
C THR A 24 -11.18 -5.17 1.31
N SER A 25 -10.78 -5.24 0.04
CA SER A 25 -11.24 -4.32 -1.02
C SER A 25 -12.79 -4.23 -1.13
N ALA A 26 -13.54 -5.09 -0.43
CA ALA A 26 -14.99 -5.01 -0.27
C ALA A 26 -15.51 -3.76 0.48
N GLN A 27 -14.67 -3.01 1.22
CA GLN A 27 -15.05 -1.71 1.81
C GLN A 27 -14.81 -0.52 0.86
N ALA A 28 -14.13 -0.72 -0.26
CA ALA A 28 -14.01 0.28 -1.32
C ALA A 28 -15.30 0.32 -2.14
N HIS A 29 -16.01 1.45 -2.12
CA HIS A 29 -17.13 1.66 -3.04
C HIS A 29 -16.65 1.80 -4.50
N TYR A 30 -15.41 2.30 -4.68
CA TYR A 30 -14.73 2.41 -5.96
C TYR A 30 -13.24 2.12 -5.80
N VAL A 31 -12.73 1.19 -6.60
CA VAL A 31 -11.30 0.97 -6.81
C VAL A 31 -10.93 1.71 -8.09
N TYR A 32 -10.02 2.68 -8.00
CA TYR A 32 -9.68 3.53 -9.15
C TYR A 32 -8.63 2.88 -10.04
N TYR A 33 -7.67 2.16 -9.44
CA TYR A 33 -6.63 1.45 -10.18
C TYR A 33 -5.88 0.49 -9.24
N ALA A 34 -5.48 -0.65 -9.79
CA ALA A 34 -4.67 -1.68 -9.16
C ALA A 34 -3.57 -2.14 -10.13
N GLN A 35 -2.31 -2.10 -9.72
CA GLN A 35 -1.18 -2.66 -10.49
C GLN A 35 -0.48 -3.76 -9.73
N GLN A 36 0.25 -4.60 -10.45
CA GLN A 36 1.09 -5.65 -9.91
C GLN A 36 2.44 -5.65 -10.62
N ALA A 37 3.50 -5.86 -9.84
CA ALA A 37 4.86 -6.02 -10.33
C ALA A 37 5.54 -7.22 -9.67
N TRP A 38 6.42 -7.91 -10.41
CA TRP A 38 7.13 -9.11 -9.96
C TRP A 38 8.64 -8.87 -9.96
N SER A 39 9.34 -9.46 -8.98
CA SER A 39 10.80 -9.58 -8.99
C SER A 39 11.23 -11.05 -8.87
N ASN A 40 12.14 -11.46 -9.75
CA ASN A 40 12.86 -12.74 -9.69
C ASN A 40 14.38 -12.58 -9.93
N SER A 41 14.86 -11.35 -10.15
CA SER A 41 16.25 -11.03 -10.51
C SER A 41 17.22 -11.13 -9.33
N ASP A 42 16.72 -11.11 -8.10
CA ASP A 42 17.50 -10.85 -6.89
C ASP A 42 17.29 -11.91 -5.79
N SER A 43 17.16 -13.19 -6.16
CA SER A 43 16.85 -14.32 -5.24
C SER A 43 15.54 -14.20 -4.47
N SER A 44 14.75 -13.15 -4.72
CA SER A 44 13.42 -12.99 -4.13
C SER A 44 12.39 -14.00 -4.63
N LEU A 45 12.76 -14.93 -5.51
CA LEU A 45 12.02 -16.12 -5.99
C LEU A 45 10.49 -15.94 -5.98
N CYS A 46 10.01 -14.83 -6.56
CA CYS A 46 8.59 -14.45 -6.72
C CYS A 46 7.96 -13.72 -5.55
N LEU A 47 8.67 -12.70 -5.07
CA LEU A 47 8.04 -11.58 -4.41
C LEU A 47 7.28 -10.77 -5.46
N TRP A 48 5.98 -10.57 -5.23
CA TRP A 48 5.23 -9.56 -5.96
C TRP A 48 4.76 -8.45 -5.06
N ASN A 49 4.52 -7.33 -5.73
CA ASN A 49 4.14 -6.08 -5.15
C ASN A 49 2.83 -5.62 -5.81
N TYR A 50 1.86 -5.28 -4.98
CA TYR A 50 0.58 -4.70 -5.35
C TYR A 50 0.44 -3.29 -4.80
N ALA A 51 -0.21 -2.41 -5.56
CA ALA A 51 -0.51 -1.05 -5.11
C ALA A 51 -1.91 -0.65 -5.58
N GLU A 52 -2.70 -0.10 -4.67
CA GLU A 52 -4.10 0.26 -4.90
C GLU A 52 -4.49 1.53 -4.15
N THR A 53 -5.31 2.37 -4.79
CA THR A 53 -5.98 3.50 -4.15
C THR A 53 -7.49 3.38 -4.29
N SER A 54 -8.20 3.67 -3.20
CA SER A 54 -9.67 3.76 -3.17
C SER A 54 -10.14 5.06 -2.52
N HIS A 55 -11.29 5.57 -2.94
CA HIS A 55 -11.97 6.73 -2.35
C HIS A 55 -12.93 6.35 -1.20
N GLY A 56 -13.36 5.09 -1.10
CA GLY A 56 -14.36 4.64 -0.12
C GLY A 56 -15.77 5.19 -0.37
N SER A 57 -16.75 4.84 0.47
CA SER A 57 -18.17 5.19 0.30
C SER A 57 -18.58 6.55 0.88
N ASN A 58 -17.94 7.00 1.97
CA ASN A 58 -18.35 8.20 2.73
C ASN A 58 -17.17 9.17 2.97
N GLY A 59 -16.27 9.35 2.01
CA GLY A 59 -15.04 10.12 2.22
C GLY A 59 -14.11 9.40 3.19
N GLY A 60 -13.85 8.13 2.94
CA GLY A 60 -13.04 7.31 3.84
C GLY A 60 -12.45 6.19 3.02
N GLY A 61 -11.52 6.56 2.15
CA GLY A 61 -10.86 5.66 1.24
C GLY A 61 -9.63 5.01 1.87
N TYR A 62 -8.75 4.51 1.02
CA TYR A 62 -7.46 3.99 1.46
C TYR A 62 -6.38 4.05 0.40
N PHE A 63 -5.15 4.04 0.89
CA PHE A 63 -3.95 3.72 0.15
C PHE A 63 -3.49 2.34 0.62
N LYS A 64 -3.16 1.45 -0.32
CA LYS A 64 -2.82 0.07 0.00
C LYS A 64 -1.61 -0.39 -0.80
N GLY A 65 -0.66 -0.99 -0.09
CA GLY A 65 0.41 -1.82 -0.62
C GLY A 65 0.17 -3.28 -0.23
N GLU A 66 0.59 -4.22 -1.07
CA GLU A 66 0.79 -5.59 -0.60
C GLU A 66 2.11 -6.18 -1.12
N ALA A 67 2.84 -6.82 -0.23
CA ALA A 67 3.93 -7.73 -0.54
C ALA A 67 3.40 -9.14 -0.39
N ARG A 68 3.56 -9.99 -1.42
CA ARG A 68 3.27 -11.41 -1.26
C ARG A 68 4.40 -12.29 -1.77
N SER A 69 4.72 -13.29 -0.98
CA SER A 69 5.72 -14.31 -1.29
C SER A 69 5.09 -15.53 -1.97
N GLN A 70 4.04 -15.35 -2.76
CA GLN A 70 3.37 -16.44 -3.46
C GLN A 70 3.26 -16.13 -4.93
N ALA A 71 3.46 -17.13 -5.78
CA ALA A 71 3.15 -16.99 -7.20
C ALA A 71 1.64 -16.78 -7.38
N ASP A 72 1.26 -15.88 -8.29
CA ASP A 72 -0.10 -15.87 -8.82
C ASP A 72 -0.07 -16.76 -10.05
N VAL A 73 -0.64 -17.96 -9.93
CA VAL A 73 -0.62 -18.98 -10.98
C VAL A 73 -1.31 -18.51 -12.27
N ASP A 74 -2.25 -17.57 -12.17
CA ASP A 74 -2.97 -17.02 -13.33
C ASP A 74 -2.17 -15.94 -14.06
N LEU A 75 -1.15 -15.37 -13.40
CA LEU A 75 -0.28 -14.32 -13.93
C LEU A 75 1.14 -14.79 -14.23
N ASN A 76 1.40 -16.10 -14.04
CA ASN A 76 2.71 -16.70 -13.95
C ASN A 76 3.44 -16.77 -15.31
N PRO A 77 4.54 -16.01 -15.53
CA PRO A 77 5.28 -16.11 -16.79
C PRO A 77 6.51 -17.05 -16.72
N PHE A 78 7.09 -17.37 -15.53
CA PHE A 78 8.36 -18.14 -15.39
C PHE A 78 8.55 -18.80 -14.00
N ASP A 79 9.67 -19.53 -13.80
CA ASP A 79 10.18 -20.37 -12.68
C ASP A 79 10.02 -19.84 -11.22
N CYS A 80 8.82 -19.42 -10.87
CA CYS A 80 8.44 -19.14 -9.49
C CYS A 80 8.31 -20.42 -8.69
N ILE A 81 8.78 -20.38 -7.43
CA ILE A 81 8.42 -21.41 -6.46
C ILE A 81 6.90 -21.42 -6.36
N LEU A 82 6.30 -22.60 -6.50
CA LEU A 82 4.84 -22.72 -6.48
C LEU A 82 4.29 -22.20 -5.14
N PRO A 83 3.06 -21.65 -5.10
CA PRO A 83 2.53 -21.03 -3.87
C PRO A 83 2.51 -21.96 -2.66
N TRP A 84 2.35 -23.26 -2.88
CA TRP A 84 2.38 -24.31 -1.85
C TRP A 84 3.79 -24.85 -1.53
N GLU A 85 4.80 -24.50 -2.33
CA GLU A 85 6.21 -24.85 -2.10
C GLU A 85 6.94 -23.76 -1.30
N ARG A 86 6.32 -22.59 -1.11
CA ARG A 86 6.90 -21.50 -0.36
C ARG A 86 6.32 -21.40 1.04
N ASN A 87 7.20 -21.48 2.03
CA ASN A 87 6.85 -21.20 3.41
C ASN A 87 6.57 -19.70 3.59
N GLN A 88 5.73 -19.38 4.57
CA GLN A 88 5.58 -18.03 5.13
C GLN A 88 6.96 -17.37 5.32
N GLY A 89 7.10 -16.11 4.94
CA GLY A 89 8.37 -15.38 4.99
C GLY A 89 8.29 -14.10 5.81
N ASP A 90 9.44 -13.52 6.11
CA ASP A 90 9.51 -12.14 6.58
C ASP A 90 9.34 -11.23 5.36
N LEU A 91 8.33 -10.37 5.40
CA LEU A 91 7.93 -9.46 4.34
C LEU A 91 8.02 -8.04 4.85
N GLY A 92 8.47 -7.14 3.97
CA GLY A 92 8.58 -5.73 4.25
C GLY A 92 7.97 -4.90 3.13
N GLU A 93 7.42 -3.75 3.49
CA GLU A 93 6.85 -2.80 2.54
C GLU A 93 7.18 -1.35 2.90
N PHE A 94 7.22 -0.51 1.87
CA PHE A 94 7.35 0.93 2.00
C PHE A 94 6.47 1.63 0.95
N LEU A 95 5.60 2.53 1.42
CA LEU A 95 4.58 3.17 0.60
C LEU A 95 4.80 4.68 0.55
N ILE A 96 4.93 5.25 -0.65
CA ILE A 96 5.06 6.70 -0.84
C ILE A 96 3.83 7.22 -1.59
N ILE A 97 3.20 8.25 -1.06
CA ILE A 97 2.06 8.93 -1.67
C ILE A 97 2.55 10.16 -2.41
N TYR A 98 2.23 10.25 -3.69
CA TYR A 98 2.51 11.40 -4.55
C TYR A 98 1.25 12.17 -4.90
N LYS A 99 1.42 13.48 -5.10
CA LYS A 99 0.40 14.42 -5.55
C LYS A 99 0.83 15.07 -6.85
N TRP A 100 -0.07 15.13 -7.83
CA TRP A 100 0.13 15.95 -9.02
C TRP A 100 -0.08 17.43 -8.68
N TYR A 101 0.93 18.23 -9.01
CA TYR A 101 0.94 19.67 -8.84
C TYR A 101 1.14 20.34 -10.20
N VAL A 102 0.41 21.42 -10.45
CA VAL A 102 0.58 22.27 -11.63
C VAL A 102 0.99 23.66 -11.14
N ASN A 103 2.12 24.16 -11.63
CA ASN A 103 2.62 25.48 -11.27
C ASN A 103 1.82 26.60 -11.97
N SER A 104 2.13 27.86 -11.66
CA SER A 104 1.50 29.04 -12.28
C SER A 104 1.69 29.15 -13.80
N GLN A 105 2.67 28.44 -14.36
CA GLN A 105 3.02 28.40 -15.78
C GLN A 105 2.28 27.29 -16.52
N GLY A 106 1.57 26.41 -15.80
CA GLY A 106 0.88 25.25 -16.37
C GLY A 106 1.75 23.99 -16.44
N ASP A 107 2.99 24.02 -15.95
CA ASP A 107 3.84 22.84 -15.93
C ASP A 107 3.44 21.93 -14.76
N GLY A 108 3.28 20.65 -15.08
CA GLY A 108 2.85 19.64 -14.14
C GLY A 108 4.00 18.75 -13.63
N SER A 109 3.96 18.41 -12.35
CA SER A 109 4.95 17.53 -11.71
C SER A 109 4.33 16.68 -10.60
N TRP A 110 4.89 15.49 -10.40
CA TRP A 110 4.56 14.64 -9.26
C TRP A 110 5.45 15.02 -8.08
N LEU A 111 4.80 15.40 -6.97
CA LEU A 111 5.45 15.83 -5.73
C LEU A 111 5.17 14.82 -4.63
N GLN A 112 6.10 14.64 -3.69
CA GLN A 112 5.84 13.80 -2.53
C GLN A 112 4.80 14.48 -1.64
N CYS A 113 3.72 13.77 -1.36
CA CYS A 113 2.71 14.17 -0.38
C CYS A 113 3.08 13.64 0.99
N GLU A 114 3.17 12.31 1.12
CA GLU A 114 3.37 11.66 2.42
C GLU A 114 4.14 10.34 2.25
N LYS A 115 4.90 9.95 3.27
CA LYS A 115 5.54 8.64 3.34
C LYS A 115 5.78 8.26 4.81
N PRO A 116 5.83 6.97 5.16
CA PRO A 116 6.29 6.57 6.47
C PRO A 116 7.77 6.92 6.66
N ASP A 117 8.18 7.09 7.91
CA ASP A 117 9.57 7.34 8.26
C ASP A 117 10.45 6.10 8.03
N ASP A 118 9.90 4.91 8.27
CA ASP A 118 10.61 3.63 8.25
C ASP A 118 9.88 2.56 7.43
N TRP A 119 10.62 1.50 7.09
CA TRP A 119 10.06 0.27 6.56
C TRP A 119 9.09 -0.38 7.54
N HIS A 120 8.08 -1.03 6.98
CA HIS A 120 7.15 -1.80 7.78
C HIS A 120 7.29 -3.28 7.49
N PHE A 121 7.30 -4.08 8.55
CA PHE A 121 7.46 -5.53 8.47
C PHE A 121 6.31 -6.26 9.15
N ASN A 122 6.05 -7.48 8.68
CA ASN A 122 5.22 -8.44 9.38
C ASN A 122 5.84 -8.80 10.75
N SER A 123 4.98 -9.10 11.72
CA SER A 123 5.38 -9.45 13.08
C SER A 123 5.70 -10.95 13.22
N GLU A 124 5.07 -11.77 12.38
CA GLU A 124 5.28 -13.20 12.27
C GLU A 124 5.32 -13.57 10.78
N PRO A 125 6.03 -14.65 10.39
CA PRO A 125 6.08 -15.10 9.01
C PRO A 125 4.69 -15.14 8.36
N ALA A 126 4.55 -14.52 7.18
CA ALA A 126 3.30 -14.40 6.47
C ALA A 126 3.49 -14.74 4.99
N THR A 127 2.43 -15.16 4.31
CA THR A 127 2.43 -15.31 2.85
C THR A 127 2.11 -13.99 2.16
N THR A 128 1.35 -13.13 2.85
CA THR A 128 0.96 -11.80 2.40
C THR A 128 1.14 -10.81 3.55
N PHE A 129 1.81 -9.71 3.27
CA PHE A 129 1.85 -8.54 4.13
C PHE A 129 1.14 -7.40 3.42
N VAL A 130 0.29 -6.68 4.16
CA VAL A 130 -0.53 -5.60 3.64
C VAL A 130 -0.29 -4.35 4.48
N LEU A 131 0.26 -3.31 3.85
CA LEU A 131 0.17 -1.95 4.37
C LEU A 131 -1.10 -1.28 3.92
N TRP A 132 -1.91 -0.87 4.89
CA TRP A 132 -3.15 -0.18 4.66
C TRP A 132 -3.15 1.16 5.39
N GLY A 133 -3.31 2.25 4.66
CA GLY A 133 -3.46 3.58 5.24
C GLY A 133 -4.82 4.17 4.91
N ARG A 134 -5.48 4.74 5.93
CA ARG A 134 -6.78 5.39 5.73
C ARG A 134 -6.60 6.66 4.92
N ALA A 135 -7.28 6.79 3.78
CA ALA A 135 -7.41 8.08 3.13
C ALA A 135 -8.48 8.88 3.89
N PRO A 136 -8.16 10.08 4.42
CA PRO A 136 -9.15 10.90 5.10
C PRO A 136 -10.23 11.39 4.12
N ALA A 137 -11.35 11.87 4.64
CA ALA A 137 -12.43 12.47 3.84
C ALA A 137 -11.94 13.65 3.01
N GLU A 138 -11.05 14.42 3.61
CA GLU A 138 -10.25 15.41 2.93
C GLU A 138 -8.93 14.75 2.50
N PRO A 139 -8.48 14.94 1.25
CA PRO A 139 -7.23 14.34 0.80
C PRO A 139 -6.04 14.85 1.61
N LEU A 140 -5.07 13.97 1.88
CA LEU A 140 -3.90 14.23 2.73
C LEU A 140 -3.14 15.52 2.35
N CYS A 141 -3.02 15.81 1.05
CA CYS A 141 -2.33 16.99 0.50
C CYS A 141 -3.23 17.77 -0.45
N GLY A 142 -4.48 17.99 -0.04
CA GLY A 142 -5.47 18.74 -0.81
C GLY A 142 -5.97 18.05 -2.09
N ALA A 143 -6.95 18.64 -2.75
CA ALA A 143 -7.61 18.03 -3.89
C ALA A 143 -6.72 17.88 -5.15
N GLY A 144 -6.96 16.82 -5.93
CA GLY A 144 -6.41 16.59 -7.26
C GLY A 144 -5.91 15.16 -7.44
N TRP A 145 -5.01 14.96 -8.40
CA TRP A 145 -4.51 13.63 -8.73
C TRP A 145 -3.44 13.16 -7.76
N TYR A 146 -3.52 11.89 -7.39
CA TYR A 146 -2.64 11.16 -6.50
C TYR A 146 -2.12 9.90 -7.19
N GLY A 147 -1.01 9.39 -6.71
CA GLY A 147 -0.54 8.06 -7.06
C GLY A 147 0.39 7.54 -5.98
N ILE A 148 0.34 6.25 -5.75
CA ILE A 148 1.17 5.57 -4.76
C ILE A 148 2.32 4.88 -5.49
N HIS A 149 3.49 4.96 -4.88
CA HIS A 149 4.59 4.08 -5.18
C HIS A 149 4.78 3.12 -4.00
N ASN A 150 4.54 1.82 -4.23
CA ASN A 150 4.79 0.79 -3.24
C ASN A 150 6.09 0.06 -3.55
N ILE A 151 6.82 -0.33 -2.52
CA ILE A 151 8.07 -1.08 -2.63
C ILE A 151 7.96 -2.26 -1.66
N ALA A 152 8.20 -3.46 -2.16
CA ALA A 152 8.13 -4.68 -1.37
C ALA A 152 9.51 -5.30 -1.23
N VAL A 153 9.77 -5.93 -0.08
CA VAL A 153 10.95 -6.75 0.15
C VAL A 153 10.58 -8.03 0.89
N MET A 154 11.45 -9.01 0.82
CA MET A 154 11.31 -10.28 1.51
C MET A 154 12.68 -10.69 2.06
N ARG A 155 12.72 -11.36 3.20
CA ARG A 155 13.96 -11.92 3.74
C ARG A 155 14.20 -13.32 3.20
N ASP A 156 15.34 -13.53 2.55
CA ASP A 156 15.81 -14.84 2.11
C ASP A 156 17.26 -15.06 2.55
N GLY A 157 17.57 -16.24 3.09
CA GLY A 157 18.92 -16.54 3.60
C GLY A 157 19.46 -15.56 4.65
N GLY A 158 18.59 -14.86 5.37
CA GLY A 158 18.93 -13.82 6.35
C GLY A 158 19.11 -12.42 5.78
N VAL A 159 19.01 -12.24 4.46
CA VAL A 159 19.21 -10.97 3.73
C VAL A 159 17.89 -10.48 3.14
N TRP A 160 17.66 -9.17 3.17
CA TRP A 160 16.52 -8.55 2.48
C TRP A 160 16.77 -8.45 0.98
N VAL A 161 15.86 -9.06 0.22
CA VAL A 161 15.81 -9.09 -1.24
C VAL A 161 14.48 -8.49 -1.72
N GLY A 162 14.35 -8.23 -3.01
CA GLY A 162 13.13 -7.69 -3.63
C GLY A 162 13.14 -6.19 -3.88
N LYS A 163 14.28 -5.49 -3.74
CA LYS A 163 14.37 -4.01 -3.84
C LYS A 163 13.93 -3.46 -5.22
N GLU A 164 13.83 -4.32 -6.24
CA GLU A 164 13.34 -3.98 -7.57
C GLU A 164 11.83 -4.23 -7.75
N SER A 165 11.18 -4.93 -6.80
CA SER A 165 9.73 -5.15 -6.76
C SER A 165 9.04 -3.86 -6.34
N VAL A 166 8.91 -2.96 -7.30
CA VAL A 166 8.42 -1.60 -7.16
C VAL A 166 7.19 -1.45 -8.05
N ASN A 167 6.14 -0.82 -7.54
CA ASN A 167 4.88 -0.75 -8.23
C ASN A 167 4.21 0.61 -8.10
N TRP A 168 3.71 1.14 -9.23
CA TRP A 168 2.98 2.40 -9.29
C TRP A 168 1.49 2.11 -9.33
N SER A 169 0.71 2.69 -8.41
CA SER A 169 -0.72 2.39 -8.36
C SER A 169 -1.51 2.93 -9.55
N GLY A 170 -0.93 3.72 -10.46
CA GLY A 170 -1.69 4.53 -11.43
C GLY A 170 -2.02 5.93 -10.89
N GLN A 171 -2.85 6.69 -11.62
CA GLN A 171 -3.26 8.05 -11.26
C GLN A 171 -4.72 8.09 -10.80
N HIS A 172 -4.94 8.71 -9.65
CA HIS A 172 -6.20 8.64 -8.90
C HIS A 172 -6.67 10.03 -8.51
N LEU A 173 -7.91 10.38 -8.80
CA LEU A 173 -8.44 11.68 -8.43
C LEU A 173 -9.07 11.64 -7.02
N LEU A 174 -8.59 12.47 -6.08
CA LEU A 174 -9.13 12.60 -4.73
C LEU A 174 -9.39 14.11 -4.42
N PRO A 175 -10.51 14.54 -3.81
CA PRO A 175 -11.66 13.79 -3.33
C PRO A 175 -12.75 13.78 -4.42
N ASP A 176 -13.02 12.63 -5.01
CA ASP A 176 -14.07 12.49 -6.02
C ASP A 176 -15.45 12.35 -5.36
N THR A 177 -15.92 13.39 -4.66
CA THR A 177 -17.19 13.33 -3.89
C THR A 177 -18.45 13.46 -4.75
N SER A 178 -18.37 13.34 -6.09
CA SER A 178 -19.57 13.29 -6.92
C SER A 178 -19.26 12.85 -8.34
N ARG A 179 -20.29 12.35 -9.04
CA ARG A 179 -20.43 12.34 -10.53
C ARG A 179 -20.27 13.73 -11.19
N VAL A 180 -19.76 14.72 -10.46
CA VAL A 180 -19.56 16.13 -10.77
C VAL A 180 -18.21 16.58 -10.20
N SER A 181 -17.15 15.79 -10.40
CA SER A 181 -15.77 16.24 -10.10
C SER A 181 -15.48 17.57 -10.80
N THR A 182 -15.11 18.59 -10.01
CA THR A 182 -14.70 19.93 -10.48
C THR A 182 -13.22 20.00 -10.81
N VAL A 183 -12.43 18.96 -10.51
CA VAL A 183 -11.07 18.80 -11.04
C VAL A 183 -11.20 18.21 -12.45
N ARG A 184 -11.68 19.05 -13.37
CA ARG A 184 -11.82 18.71 -14.79
C ARG A 184 -10.46 18.79 -15.46
N GLY A 185 -9.85 17.64 -15.71
CA GLY A 185 -8.64 17.50 -16.51
C GLY A 185 -8.40 16.04 -16.84
N ALA A 186 -7.71 15.77 -17.95
CA ALA A 186 -7.23 14.42 -18.22
C ALA A 186 -6.30 13.97 -17.07
N ALA A 187 -6.30 12.66 -16.79
CA ALA A 187 -5.34 12.09 -15.86
C ALA A 187 -3.92 12.49 -16.28
N PRO A 188 -3.08 13.01 -15.36
CA PRO A 188 -1.71 13.31 -15.69
C PRO A 188 -0.97 12.04 -16.11
N ALA A 189 0.06 12.18 -16.93
CA ALA A 189 0.91 11.03 -17.25
C ALA A 189 1.56 10.48 -15.97
N ALA A 190 1.79 9.17 -15.93
CA ALA A 190 2.61 8.56 -14.89
C ALA A 190 3.98 9.26 -14.81
N PRO A 191 4.61 9.30 -13.63
CA PRO A 191 6.00 9.68 -13.56
C PRO A 191 6.81 8.71 -14.44
N LYS A 192 7.66 9.25 -15.33
CA LYS A 192 8.49 8.41 -16.22
C LYS A 192 9.38 7.43 -15.47
N TRP A 193 9.66 7.73 -14.21
CA TRP A 193 10.47 6.92 -13.32
C TRP A 193 9.68 5.84 -12.58
N ALA A 194 8.35 5.91 -12.57
CA ALA A 194 7.49 4.97 -11.85
C ALA A 194 7.03 3.77 -12.71
N THR A 195 7.31 3.77 -14.03
CA THR A 195 6.66 2.82 -14.94
C THR A 195 7.50 1.61 -15.33
N GLU A 196 8.84 1.63 -15.40
CA GLU A 196 9.53 0.50 -16.06
C GLU A 196 10.95 0.11 -15.58
N LYS A 197 11.61 0.76 -14.59
CA LYS A 197 12.99 0.38 -14.19
C LYS A 197 13.33 0.64 -12.72
N GLY A 198 12.59 0.02 -11.80
CA GLY A 198 12.90 0.00 -10.36
C GLY A 198 13.24 1.38 -9.76
N LEU A 199 14.01 1.40 -8.67
CA LEU A 199 14.47 2.65 -8.04
C LEU A 199 15.51 3.42 -8.88
N ASN A 200 16.16 2.77 -9.84
CA ASN A 200 17.32 3.30 -10.57
C ASN A 200 17.00 4.48 -11.51
N LYS A 201 15.73 4.68 -11.86
CA LYS A 201 15.28 5.84 -12.65
C LYS A 201 14.57 6.90 -11.82
N MET A 202 14.31 6.62 -10.55
CA MET A 202 13.71 7.57 -9.63
C MET A 202 14.69 8.74 -9.41
N PRO A 203 14.23 10.00 -9.53
CA PRO A 203 15.08 11.14 -9.19
C PRO A 203 15.44 11.03 -7.70
N SER A 204 16.67 11.30 -7.30
CA SER A 204 17.08 11.16 -5.90
C SER A 204 16.26 12.02 -4.93
N LYS A 205 15.76 13.16 -5.41
CA LYS A 205 14.86 14.03 -4.66
C LYS A 205 13.69 14.55 -5.49
N VAL A 206 12.57 14.79 -4.83
CA VAL A 206 11.38 15.47 -5.36
C VAL A 206 10.96 16.60 -4.44
N ALA A 207 10.23 17.58 -4.96
CA ALA A 207 9.65 18.60 -4.11
C ALA A 207 8.50 18.01 -3.27
N GLN A 208 8.28 18.57 -2.10
CA GLN A 208 7.23 18.17 -1.16
C GLN A 208 6.03 19.13 -1.24
N VAL A 209 4.83 18.57 -1.09
CA VAL A 209 3.58 19.32 -0.95
C VAL A 209 3.06 19.23 0.49
N GLY A 210 2.49 20.32 1.00
CA GLY A 210 1.88 20.36 2.33
C GLY A 210 0.45 19.83 2.31
N ARG A 211 -0.17 19.76 3.51
CA ARG A 211 -1.55 19.31 3.68
C ARG A 211 -2.58 20.15 2.90
N ASP A 212 -2.24 21.41 2.60
CA ASP A 212 -3.07 22.31 1.80
C ASP A 212 -2.92 22.14 0.28
N GLY A 213 -2.09 21.20 -0.16
CA GLY A 213 -1.81 20.95 -1.58
C GLY A 213 -0.87 21.94 -2.24
N LYS A 214 -0.20 22.80 -1.45
CA LYS A 214 0.81 23.74 -1.96
C LYS A 214 2.22 23.26 -1.68
N LEU A 215 3.16 23.74 -2.51
CA LEU A 215 4.58 23.49 -2.32
C LEU A 215 5.02 23.94 -0.92
N ILE A 216 5.75 23.06 -0.23
CA ILE A 216 6.46 23.44 0.98
C ILE A 216 7.72 24.19 0.57
N THR A 217 7.94 25.35 1.18
CA THR A 217 9.13 26.17 0.98
C THR A 217 9.93 26.32 2.27
N ASP A 218 11.25 26.44 2.14
CA ASP A 218 12.15 26.77 3.23
C ASP A 218 12.01 28.26 3.65
N ARG A 219 12.74 28.65 4.70
CA ARG A 219 12.76 30.04 5.20
C ARG A 219 13.22 31.09 4.17
N ASN A 220 13.86 30.66 3.09
CA ASN A 220 14.36 31.52 2.01
C ASN A 220 13.41 31.53 0.79
N GLY A 221 12.30 30.78 0.84
CA GLY A 221 11.35 30.64 -0.26
C GLY A 221 11.72 29.58 -1.30
N ASN A 222 12.77 28.77 -1.07
CA ASN A 222 13.13 27.67 -1.97
C ASN A 222 12.22 26.46 -1.70
N GLN A 223 11.95 25.66 -2.73
CA GLN A 223 11.18 24.41 -2.56
C GLN A 223 11.94 23.43 -1.66
N VAL A 224 11.22 22.82 -0.72
CA VAL A 224 11.74 21.72 0.09
C VAL A 224 11.82 20.46 -0.76
N MET A 225 13.03 19.90 -0.86
CA MET A 225 13.33 18.69 -1.62
C MET A 225 13.57 17.52 -0.67
N VAL A 226 12.85 16.42 -0.87
CA VAL A 226 12.86 15.22 -0.03
C VAL A 226 13.35 14.01 -0.82
N ASP A 227 14.00 13.08 -0.12
CA ASP A 227 14.51 11.85 -0.73
C ASP A 227 13.36 10.94 -1.17
N THR A 228 13.47 10.41 -2.38
CA THR A 228 12.47 9.54 -3.00
C THR A 228 12.69 8.06 -2.69
N ALA A 229 13.93 7.69 -2.38
CA ALA A 229 14.27 6.34 -2.00
C ALA A 229 13.71 6.06 -0.60
N PRO A 230 13.28 4.81 -0.34
CA PRO A 230 13.01 4.38 1.02
C PRO A 230 14.28 4.51 1.87
N PRO A 231 14.16 4.64 3.20
CA PRO A 231 15.32 4.56 4.09
C PRO A 231 16.06 3.22 3.90
N GLU A 232 17.31 3.16 4.35
CA GLU A 232 18.03 1.88 4.37
C GLU A 232 17.27 0.86 5.24
N LEU A 233 17.24 -0.39 4.78
CA LEU A 233 16.62 -1.48 5.53
C LEU A 233 17.47 -1.79 6.76
N ASP A 234 16.87 -1.75 7.94
CA ASP A 234 17.48 -2.31 9.15
C ASP A 234 17.59 -3.85 9.00
N GLU A 235 18.71 -4.41 9.43
CA GLU A 235 18.94 -5.86 9.51
C GLU A 235 18.03 -6.53 10.58
N LYS A 236 17.47 -5.73 11.48
CA LYS A 236 16.59 -6.16 12.57
C LYS A 236 15.13 -5.92 12.20
N ASN A 237 14.35 -7.00 12.24
CA ASN A 237 12.90 -7.01 12.08
C ASN A 237 12.25 -6.25 13.25
N ALA A 238 12.25 -4.92 13.23
CA ALA A 238 11.36 -4.17 14.11
C ALA A 238 9.98 -4.16 13.46
N ALA A 239 9.06 -4.97 13.97
CA ALA A 239 7.66 -4.90 13.54
C ALA A 239 7.20 -3.44 13.61
N ALA A 240 6.71 -2.90 12.50
CA ALA A 240 6.13 -1.57 12.47
C ALA A 240 5.14 -1.30 13.61
N GLY A 241 5.10 -0.05 14.09
CA GLY A 241 3.96 0.44 14.86
C GLY A 241 2.66 0.36 14.05
N GLY A 242 1.52 0.40 14.72
CA GLY A 242 0.20 0.40 14.07
C GLY A 242 -0.68 -0.76 14.53
N LYS A 243 -1.98 -0.65 14.22
CA LYS A 243 -2.95 -1.72 14.54
C LYS A 243 -2.75 -2.88 13.57
N ARG A 244 -2.66 -4.10 14.09
CA ARG A 244 -2.39 -5.31 13.32
C ARG A 244 -3.58 -6.25 13.32
N THR A 245 -3.82 -6.89 12.19
CA THR A 245 -4.78 -7.99 12.06
C THR A 245 -4.14 -9.11 11.26
N THR A 246 -4.21 -10.32 11.78
CA THR A 246 -3.73 -11.52 11.10
C THR A 246 -4.90 -12.44 10.79
N THR A 247 -4.95 -12.95 9.56
CA THR A 247 -5.96 -13.92 9.12
C THR A 247 -5.27 -15.10 8.45
N THR A 248 -5.84 -16.29 8.63
CA THR A 248 -5.42 -17.50 7.93
C THR A 248 -6.59 -18.02 7.11
N ASP A 249 -6.38 -18.26 5.81
CA ASP A 249 -7.41 -18.83 4.95
C ASP A 249 -7.49 -20.37 5.06
N GLU A 250 -8.42 -20.98 4.32
CA GLU A 250 -8.64 -22.44 4.31
C GLU A 250 -7.44 -23.24 3.76
N TYR A 251 -6.51 -22.58 3.06
CA TYR A 251 -5.31 -23.18 2.49
C TYR A 251 -4.08 -22.96 3.37
N GLY A 252 -4.22 -22.29 4.52
CA GLY A 252 -3.13 -22.00 5.44
C GLY A 252 -2.30 -20.76 5.06
N ASN A 253 -2.75 -19.96 4.09
CA ASN A 253 -2.10 -18.70 3.73
C ASN A 253 -2.34 -17.68 4.84
N VAL A 254 -1.27 -17.09 5.34
CA VAL A 254 -1.31 -16.10 6.42
C VAL A 254 -1.18 -14.72 5.81
N THR A 255 -2.20 -13.89 6.05
CA THR A 255 -2.18 -12.47 5.70
C THR A 255 -2.09 -11.66 6.98
N GLU A 256 -1.05 -10.84 7.09
CA GLU A 256 -0.98 -9.79 8.12
C GLU A 256 -1.23 -8.43 7.49
N THR A 257 -2.18 -7.68 8.07
CA THR A 257 -2.48 -6.30 7.68
C THR A 257 -2.07 -5.36 8.80
N VAL A 258 -1.28 -4.34 8.46
CA VAL A 258 -0.93 -3.22 9.34
C VAL A 258 -1.66 -1.99 8.88
N PHE A 259 -2.38 -1.39 9.82
CA PHE A 259 -3.01 -0.08 9.65
C PHE A 259 -2.02 1.01 10.04
N ILE A 260 -1.69 1.89 9.09
CA ILE A 260 -0.80 3.03 9.27
C ILE A 260 -1.61 4.34 9.16
N ASP A 261 -1.27 5.30 10.02
CA ASP A 261 -1.83 6.65 9.97
C ASP A 261 -0.85 7.57 9.23
N PHE A 262 -1.40 8.49 8.45
CA PHE A 262 -0.70 9.48 7.63
C PHE A 262 -1.09 10.91 8.08
#